data_AF-A0A352KDL5-F1
#
_entry.id   AF-A0A352KDL5-F1
#
_cell.length_a   1.000
_cell.length_b   1.000
_cell.length_c   1.000
_cell.angle_alpha   90.00
_cell.angle_beta   90.00
_cell.angle_gamma   90.00
#
_symmetry.space_group_name_H-M   'P 1'
#
loop_
_entity.id
_entity.type
_entity.pdbx_description
1 polymer ?
#
loop_
_entity_poly.entity_id
_entity_poly.type
_entity_poly.pdbx_seq_one_letter_code
_entity_poly.pdbx_strand_id
1 'polypeptide(L)' 'MTYSVKEIFYTLQGEGINAGRPAIFCRFSGCNLWTGREADRKNAICQFCDT' A
#
# COMPACT_ATOMS: atom_id res chain seq x y z
N MET A 1 15.57 9.24 -13.49
CA MET A 1 14.66 9.01 -12.36
C MET A 1 13.94 7.68 -12.60
N THR A 2 13.87 6.82 -11.59
CA THR A 2 13.24 5.49 -11.69
C THR A 2 12.26 5.32 -10.54
N TYR A 3 11.08 4.77 -10.83
CA TYR A 3 10.05 4.49 -9.83
C TYR A 3 9.88 2.98 -9.66
N SER A 4 9.79 2.52 -8.42
CA SER A 4 9.50 1.12 -8.10
C SER A 4 8.02 0.99 -7.73
N VAL A 5 7.23 0.42 -8.64
CA VAL A 5 5.77 0.28 -8.50
C VAL A 5 5.42 -1.21 -8.37
N LYS A 6 4.59 -1.55 -7.38
CA LYS A 6 4.12 -2.92 -7.12
C LYS A 6 2.99 -3.29 -8.06
N GLU A 7 2.00 -2.41 -8.21
CA GLU A 7 0.82 -2.63 -9.05
C GLU A 7 0.15 -1.29 -9.41
N ILE A 8 -0.52 -1.28 -10.56
CA ILE A 8 -1.37 -0.18 -11.01
C ILE A 8 -2.69 -0.78 -11.49
N PHE A 9 -3.82 -0.30 -10.96
CA PHE A 9 -5.14 -0.80 -11.34
C PHE A 9 -6.22 0.27 -11.22
N TYR A 10 -7.26 0.14 -12.04
CA TYR A 10 -8.44 1.01 -12.02
C TYR A 10 -9.55 0.36 -11.19
N THR A 11 -10.11 1.11 -10.24
CA THR A 11 -11.22 0.66 -9.38
C THR A 11 -11.97 1.87 -8.80
N LEU A 12 -12.90 1.65 -7.88
CA LEU A 12 -13.47 2.68 -7.02
C LEU A 12 -12.66 2.77 -5.72
N GLN A 13 -12.39 3.98 -5.24
CA GLN A 13 -11.80 4.21 -3.91
C GLN A 13 -12.71 3.57 -2.85
N GLY A 14 -12.16 2.71 -1.99
CA GLY A 14 -12.90 1.98 -0.96
C GLY A 14 -13.03 2.76 0.36
N GLU A 15 -12.20 3.78 0.58
CA GLU A 15 -12.03 4.40 1.89
C GLU A 15 -12.11 5.93 1.88
N GLY A 16 -12.40 6.50 3.05
CA GLY A 16 -12.39 7.94 3.30
C GLY A 16 -13.50 8.72 2.59
N ILE A 17 -13.32 10.04 2.49
CA ILE A 17 -14.31 10.98 1.93
C ILE A 17 -14.58 10.71 0.44
N ASN A 18 -13.64 10.09 -0.27
CA ASN A 18 -13.76 9.76 -1.69
C ASN A 18 -14.26 8.34 -1.96
N ALA A 19 -14.76 7.63 -0.94
CA ALA A 19 -15.30 6.28 -1.13
C ALA A 19 -16.37 6.23 -2.24
N GLY A 20 -16.28 5.25 -3.13
CA GLY A 20 -17.12 5.08 -4.31
C GLY A 20 -16.68 5.87 -5.55
N ARG A 21 -15.67 6.76 -5.45
CA ARG A 21 -15.17 7.52 -6.60
C ARG A 21 -14.22 6.67 -7.48
N PRO A 22 -14.38 6.64 -8.81
CA PRO A 22 -13.42 5.99 -9.69
C PRO A 22 -12.02 6.60 -9.62
N ALA A 23 -11.00 5.75 -9.53
CA ALA A 23 -9.60 6.13 -9.40
C ALA A 23 -8.66 5.08 -10.01
N ILE A 24 -7.50 5.55 -10.47
CA ILE A 24 -6.35 4.67 -10.74
C ILE A 24 -5.51 4.63 -9.47
N PHE A 25 -5.35 3.45 -8.89
CA PHE A 25 -4.42 3.23 -7.80
C PHE A 25 -3.04 2.95 -8.38
N CYS A 26 -2.03 3.69 -7.93
CA CYS A 26 -0.62 3.43 -8.21
C CYS A 26 0.06 3.08 -6.88
N ARG A 27 0.29 1.79 -6.62
CA ARG A 27 0.87 1.33 -5.36
C ARG A 27 2.39 1.23 -5.51
N PHE A 28 3.13 2.08 -4.81
CA PHE A 28 4.59 2.02 -4.77
C PHE A 28 5.09 0.83 -3.95
N SER A 29 6.29 0.35 -4.28
CA SER A 29 6.95 -0.74 -3.56
C SER A 29 7.74 -0.22 -2.35
N GLY A 30 7.60 -0.90 -1.20
CA GLY A 30 8.38 -0.62 0.01
C GLY A 30 7.70 0.35 0.99
N CYS A 31 8.04 0.22 2.27
CA CYS A 31 7.56 1.07 3.36
C CYS A 31 8.68 1.28 4.39
N ASN A 32 8.72 2.45 5.03
CA ASN A 32 9.73 2.79 6.04
C ASN A 32 9.38 2.26 7.44
N LEU A 33 8.13 1.81 7.66
CA LEU A 33 7.64 1.33 8.97
C LEU A 33 7.55 -0.20 9.06
N TRP A 34 7.56 -0.90 7.93
CA TRP A 34 7.62 -2.35 7.84
C TRP A 34 8.24 -2.79 6.51
N THR A 35 9.04 -3.86 6.54
CA THR A 35 9.77 -4.38 5.36
C THR A 35 8.87 -5.08 4.34
N GLY A 36 7.62 -5.40 4.71
CA GLY A 36 6.72 -6.25 3.93
C GLY A 36 7.01 -7.75 4.06
N ARG A 37 7.96 -8.16 4.92
CA ARG A 37 8.25 -9.56 5.22
C ARG A 37 7.57 -9.96 6.53
N GLU A 38 6.85 -11.09 6.50
CA GLU A 38 6.13 -11.60 7.68
C GLU A 38 7.06 -11.92 8.86
N ALA A 39 8.27 -12.40 8.58
CA ALA A 39 9.28 -12.68 9.61
C ALA A 39 9.62 -11.43 10.46
N ASP A 40 9.55 -10.24 9.87
CA ASP A 40 9.91 -8.98 10.53
C ASP A 40 8.70 -8.31 11.22
N ARG A 41 7.46 -8.75 10.92
CA ARG A 41 6.22 -8.07 11.33
C ARG A 41 6.12 -7.83 12.83
N LYS A 42 6.48 -8.82 13.65
CA LYS A 42 6.39 -8.72 15.13
C LYS A 42 7.32 -7.66 15.74
N ASN A 43 8.41 -7.32 15.03
CA ASN A 43 9.40 -6.34 15.47
C ASN A 43 9.31 -5.02 14.68
N ALA A 44 8.38 -4.91 13.74
CA ALA A 44 8.18 -3.73 12.93
C ALA A 44 7.50 -2.60 13.70
N ILE A 45 7.66 -1.37 13.22
CA ILE A 45 6.96 -0.20 13.76
C ILE A 45 5.46 -0.30 13.41
N CYS A 46 5.14 -0.69 12.18
CA CYS A 46 3.78 -1.00 11.75
C CYS A 46 3.57 -2.52 11.70
N GLN A 47 2.66 -3.04 12.52
CA GLN A 47 2.46 -4.50 12.69
C GLN A 47 1.14 -5.01 12.10
N PHE A 48 0.22 -4.10 11.76
CA PHE A 48 -1.15 -4.40 11.37
C PHE A 48 -1.44 -4.20 9.88
N CYS A 49 -0.39 -4.00 9.06
CA CYS A 49 -0.54 -3.79 7.62
C CYS A 49 -1.25 -4.98 6.97
N ASP A 50 -2.37 -4.70 6.29
CA ASP A 50 -3.18 -5.65 5.52
C ASP A 50 -2.79 -5.70 4.03
N THR A 51 -1.87 -4.82 3.61
CA THR A 51 -1.25 -4.78 2.29
C THR A 51 0.14 -5.44 2.31
#